data_AF-A0A3M1FD02-F1
#
_entry.id   AF-A0A3M1FD02-F1
#
_cell.length_a   1.000
_cell.length_b   1.000
_cell.length_c   1.000
_cell.angle_alpha   90.00
_cell.angle_beta   90.00
_cell.angle_gamma   90.00
#
_symmetry.space_group_name_H-M   'P 1'
#
loop_
_entity.id
_entity.type
_entity.pdbx_description
1 polymer ?
#
loop_
_entity_poly.entity_id
_entity_poly.type
_entity_poly.pdbx_seq_one_letter_code
_entity_poly.pdbx_strand_id
1 'polypeptide(L)'
;MAKKKEVRRKVEVSWRQIFSWQKILITLTLFLIVTFFAYHYGYLKKTCNDNKCFNEALDHCTPAKYLKLQNLNYYKYSIMGKRGDNCLIIIELKKMAEGTALEKRTLFEGKGMECKIPDKDLEKLKSENLEGVLNYCSGPLKEAMYELIIQKLYTVIIANLGDIIGEVKSTISGET
;
A
#
# COMPACT_ATOMS: atom_id res chain seq x y z
N MET A 1 4.19 -85.15 26.28
CA MET A 1 4.49 -84.41 25.03
C MET A 1 3.17 -83.99 24.40
N ALA A 2 2.74 -82.74 24.57
CA ALA A 2 1.45 -82.26 24.07
C ALA A 2 1.61 -80.87 23.42
N LYS A 3 0.96 -80.76 22.26
CA LYS A 3 0.80 -79.67 21.30
C LYS A 3 0.93 -78.24 21.87
N LYS A 4 1.84 -77.45 21.26
CA LYS A 4 1.79 -75.99 21.24
C LYS A 4 1.86 -75.52 19.79
N LYS A 5 0.74 -75.59 19.09
CA LYS A 5 0.50 -74.93 17.80
C LYS A 5 -0.75 -74.08 17.95
N GLU A 6 -0.77 -72.98 17.20
CA GLU A 6 -1.77 -71.92 17.20
C GLU A 6 -1.54 -70.87 18.30
N VAL A 7 -0.89 -69.77 17.94
CA VAL A 7 -1.56 -68.51 17.59
C VAL A 7 -0.49 -67.60 16.99
N ARG A 8 -0.35 -67.60 15.66
CA ARG A 8 0.25 -66.47 14.92
C ARG A 8 -0.80 -65.98 13.93
N ARG A 9 -1.85 -65.35 14.45
CA ARG A 9 -2.83 -64.65 13.62
C ARG A 9 -2.14 -63.38 13.14
N LYS A 10 -1.75 -63.39 11.86
CA LYS A 10 -1.10 -62.30 11.13
C LYS A 10 -1.81 -60.97 11.40
N VAL A 11 -1.08 -60.02 11.98
CA VAL A 11 -1.43 -58.61 11.97
C VAL A 11 -1.02 -58.07 10.60
N GLU A 12 -1.74 -58.46 9.54
CA GLU A 12 -1.71 -57.78 8.24
C GLU A 12 -2.62 -56.55 8.33
N VAL A 13 -2.32 -55.63 9.25
CA VAL A 13 -3.01 -54.35 9.30
C VAL A 13 -2.47 -53.48 8.16
N SER A 14 -3.13 -53.65 7.01
CA SER A 14 -3.51 -52.60 6.06
C SER A 14 -2.49 -51.47 5.84
N TRP A 15 -1.37 -51.79 5.21
CA TRP A 15 -0.44 -50.80 4.62
C TRP A 15 -1.13 -49.83 3.63
N ARG A 16 -2.30 -50.19 3.09
CA ARG A 16 -3.13 -49.31 2.25
C ARG A 16 -3.75 -48.14 3.03
N GLN A 17 -4.09 -48.33 4.30
CA GLN A 17 -4.69 -47.25 5.09
C GLN A 17 -3.66 -46.21 5.50
N ILE A 18 -2.44 -46.60 5.88
CA ILE A 18 -1.39 -45.65 6.28
C ILE A 18 -1.01 -44.70 5.13
N PHE A 19 -0.89 -45.22 3.90
CA PHE A 19 -0.61 -44.40 2.72
C PHE A 19 -1.75 -43.44 2.33
N SER A 20 -3.00 -43.82 2.61
CA SER A 20 -4.17 -42.98 2.32
C SER A 20 -4.25 -41.78 3.27
N TRP A 21 -3.93 -41.98 4.55
CA TRP A 21 -3.93 -40.92 5.56
C TRP A 21 -2.84 -39.88 5.33
N GLN A 22 -1.66 -40.29 4.85
CA GLN A 22 -0.61 -39.35 4.46
C GLN A 22 -1.05 -38.42 3.32
N LYS A 23 -1.77 -38.94 2.32
CA LYS A 23 -2.31 -38.10 1.23
C LYS A 23 -3.35 -37.11 1.74
N ILE A 24 -4.27 -37.55 2.61
CA ILE A 24 -5.30 -36.68 3.20
C ILE A 24 -4.65 -35.56 4.03
N LEU A 25 -3.67 -35.88 4.87
CA LEU A 25 -2.95 -34.90 5.69
C LEU A 25 -2.20 -33.86 4.83
N ILE A 26 -1.55 -34.29 3.75
CA ILE A 26 -0.88 -33.38 2.82
C ILE A 26 -1.88 -32.45 2.14
N THR A 27 -3.01 -32.99 1.64
CA THR A 27 -4.05 -32.17 1.00
C THR A 27 -4.68 -31.17 1.96
N LEU A 28 -4.96 -31.58 3.20
CA LEU A 28 -5.49 -30.69 4.24
C LEU A 28 -4.51 -29.56 4.59
N THR A 29 -3.22 -29.89 4.71
CA THR A 29 -2.17 -28.92 5.01
C THR A 29 -2.02 -27.92 3.87
N LEU A 30 -2.03 -28.37 2.62
CA LEU A 30 -1.99 -27.51 1.44
C LEU A 30 -3.20 -26.57 1.40
N PHE A 31 -4.39 -27.07 1.70
CA PHE A 31 -5.62 -26.26 1.76
C PHE A 31 -5.56 -25.18 2.86
N LEU A 32 -5.05 -25.53 4.05
CA LEU A 32 -4.83 -24.56 5.13
C LEU A 32 -3.81 -23.48 4.76
N ILE A 33 -2.73 -23.85 4.07
CA ILE A 33 -1.75 -22.88 3.56
C ILE A 33 -2.42 -21.95 2.54
N VAL A 34 -3.11 -22.49 1.53
CA VAL A 34 -3.76 -21.65 0.51
C VAL A 34 -4.78 -20.69 1.13
N THR A 35 -5.59 -21.16 2.09
CA THR A 35 -6.57 -20.31 2.79
C THR A 35 -5.91 -19.25 3.67
N PHE A 36 -4.84 -19.59 4.39
CA PHE A 36 -4.03 -18.65 5.17
C PHE A 36 -3.43 -17.55 4.28
N PHE A 37 -2.84 -17.94 3.15
CA PHE A 37 -2.29 -16.99 2.18
C PHE A 37 -3.42 -16.16 1.54
N ALA A 38 -4.55 -16.74 1.15
CA ALA A 38 -5.68 -15.99 0.59
C ALA A 38 -6.24 -14.94 1.58
N TYR A 39 -6.28 -15.28 2.87
CA TYR A 39 -6.65 -14.37 3.95
C TYR A 39 -5.64 -13.24 4.09
N HIS A 40 -4.34 -13.54 4.17
CA HIS A 40 -3.30 -12.53 4.38
C HIS A 40 -3.04 -11.64 3.16
N TYR A 41 -3.07 -12.19 1.95
CA TYR A 41 -2.82 -11.43 0.72
C TYR A 41 -4.03 -10.58 0.27
N GLY A 42 -5.13 -10.63 1.04
CA GLY A 42 -6.22 -9.66 0.90
C GLY A 42 -7.04 -9.82 -0.37
N TYR A 43 -7.25 -11.08 -0.80
CA TYR A 43 -8.30 -11.39 -1.78
C TYR A 43 -9.71 -11.06 -1.26
N LEU A 44 -9.88 -10.96 0.06
CA LEU A 44 -11.13 -10.59 0.73
C LEU A 44 -11.35 -9.08 0.89
N LYS A 45 -10.47 -8.22 0.35
CA LYS A 45 -10.67 -6.76 0.44
C LYS A 45 -11.85 -6.34 -0.42
N LYS A 46 -12.82 -5.65 0.18
CA LYS A 46 -13.97 -5.07 -0.53
C LYS A 46 -13.45 -4.05 -1.55
N THR A 47 -13.80 -4.22 -2.82
CA THR A 47 -13.53 -3.19 -3.84
C THR A 47 -14.64 -2.16 -3.76
N CYS A 48 -14.29 -0.90 -3.49
CA CYS A 48 -15.21 0.23 -3.52
C CYS A 48 -15.20 0.87 -4.90
N ASN A 49 -16.39 1.16 -5.41
CA ASN A 49 -16.58 1.83 -6.71
C ASN A 49 -16.86 3.33 -6.56
N ASP A 50 -17.18 3.78 -5.36
CA ASP A 50 -17.49 5.18 -5.06
C ASP A 50 -16.81 5.65 -3.76
N ASN A 51 -16.77 6.97 -3.57
CA ASN A 51 -16.21 7.60 -2.39
C ASN A 51 -16.97 7.21 -1.11
N LYS A 52 -18.28 6.93 -1.18
CA LYS A 52 -19.11 6.64 0.00
C LYS A 52 -18.71 5.30 0.63
N CYS A 53 -18.58 4.25 -0.17
CA CYS A 53 -18.08 2.95 0.23
C CYS A 53 -16.68 3.05 0.83
N PHE A 54 -15.79 3.84 0.21
CA PHE A 54 -14.44 4.00 0.71
C PHE A 54 -14.40 4.74 2.04
N ASN A 55 -15.20 5.80 2.19
CA ASN A 55 -15.29 6.58 3.43
C ASN A 55 -15.88 5.76 4.57
N GLU A 56 -16.90 4.95 4.31
CA GLU A 56 -17.47 4.01 5.28
C GLU A 56 -16.44 2.95 5.70
N ALA A 57 -15.68 2.41 4.73
CA ALA A 57 -14.61 1.49 5.03
C ALA A 57 -13.50 2.16 5.86
N LEU A 58 -13.18 3.42 5.57
CA LEU A 58 -12.20 4.23 6.30
C LEU A 58 -12.64 4.49 7.74
N ASP A 59 -13.92 4.82 7.97
CA ASP A 59 -14.48 5.07 9.31
C ASP A 59 -14.33 3.88 10.25
N HIS A 60 -14.52 2.69 9.71
CA HIS A 60 -14.36 1.46 10.47
C HIS A 60 -12.95 0.85 10.34
N CYS A 61 -12.07 1.51 9.59
CA CYS A 61 -10.77 0.99 9.15
C CYS A 61 -10.87 -0.48 8.70
N THR A 62 -11.84 -0.78 7.85
CA THR A 62 -12.07 -2.12 7.31
C THR A 62 -11.30 -2.31 6.01
N PRO A 63 -10.78 -3.53 5.73
CA PRO A 63 -9.98 -3.75 4.53
C PRO A 63 -10.75 -3.49 3.23
N ALA A 64 -10.33 -2.49 2.47
CA ALA A 64 -10.97 -2.09 1.22
C ALA A 64 -9.95 -1.57 0.19
N LYS A 65 -10.34 -1.59 -1.09
CA LYS A 65 -9.57 -1.03 -2.21
C LYS A 65 -10.42 0.02 -2.92
N TYR A 66 -9.83 1.15 -3.27
CA TYR A 66 -10.51 2.21 -4.00
C TYR A 66 -9.58 2.83 -5.03
N LEU A 67 -10.05 2.98 -6.28
CA LEU A 67 -9.32 3.66 -7.34
C LEU A 67 -9.97 5.02 -7.57
N LYS A 68 -9.27 6.09 -7.20
CA LYS A 68 -9.76 7.47 -7.31
C LYS A 68 -9.03 8.20 -8.44
N LEU A 69 -9.80 8.87 -9.30
CA LEU A 69 -9.26 9.86 -10.22
C LEU A 69 -9.22 11.21 -9.50
N GLN A 70 -8.03 11.79 -9.33
CA GLN A 70 -7.82 13.07 -8.66
C GLN A 70 -6.77 13.88 -9.41
N ASN A 71 -7.09 15.11 -9.78
CA ASN A 71 -6.22 15.97 -10.61
C ASN A 71 -5.75 15.28 -11.89
N LEU A 72 -6.64 14.54 -12.56
CA LEU A 72 -6.36 13.70 -13.75
C LEU A 72 -5.35 12.56 -13.52
N ASN A 73 -4.96 12.29 -12.27
CA ASN A 73 -4.09 11.18 -11.89
C ASN A 73 -4.92 10.07 -11.25
N TYR A 74 -4.56 8.80 -11.50
CA TYR A 74 -5.19 7.63 -10.89
C TYR A 74 -4.43 7.20 -9.65
N TYR A 75 -5.08 7.29 -8.49
CA TYR A 75 -4.56 6.84 -7.21
C TYR A 75 -5.29 5.59 -6.75
N LYS A 76 -4.54 4.57 -6.35
CA LYS A 76 -5.07 3.37 -5.71
C LYS A 76 -4.86 3.47 -4.21
N TYR A 77 -5.97 3.54 -3.49
CA TYR A 77 -6.02 3.46 -2.03
C TYR A 77 -6.32 2.02 -1.62
N SER A 78 -5.63 1.52 -0.61
CA SER A 78 -5.82 0.19 -0.05
C SER A 78 -5.77 0.25 1.47
N ILE A 79 -6.93 0.16 2.12
CA ILE A 79 -7.03 0.03 3.57
C ILE A 79 -6.64 -1.40 3.93
N MET A 80 -5.62 -1.54 4.78
CA MET A 80 -5.13 -2.83 5.25
C MET A 80 -5.85 -3.29 6.51
N GLY A 81 -6.38 -2.34 7.28
CA GLY A 81 -7.05 -2.59 8.55
C GLY A 81 -6.36 -1.89 9.72
N LYS A 82 -6.87 -2.14 10.93
CA LYS A 82 -6.29 -1.59 12.16
C LYS A 82 -5.00 -2.32 12.56
N ARG A 83 -4.04 -1.55 13.07
CA ARG A 83 -2.81 -2.04 13.71
C ARG A 83 -2.55 -1.19 14.96
N GLY A 84 -3.00 -1.69 16.11
CA GLY A 84 -3.09 -0.88 17.34
C GLY A 84 -4.12 0.24 17.15
N ASP A 85 -3.77 1.45 17.60
CA ASP A 85 -4.61 2.65 17.49
C ASP A 85 -4.52 3.37 16.12
N ASN A 86 -3.87 2.73 15.15
CA ASN A 86 -3.66 3.29 13.82
C ASN A 86 -4.39 2.47 12.76
N CYS A 87 -4.96 3.17 11.80
CA CYS A 87 -5.42 2.61 10.54
C CYS A 87 -4.27 2.59 9.52
N LEU A 88 -3.99 1.41 8.96
CA LEU A 88 -2.95 1.22 7.98
C LEU A 88 -3.51 1.34 6.56
N ILE A 89 -2.98 2.27 5.77
CA ILE A 89 -3.48 2.58 4.43
C ILE A 89 -2.30 2.66 3.47
N ILE A 90 -2.40 1.98 2.33
CA ILE A 90 -1.44 2.10 1.25
C ILE A 90 -2.02 2.96 0.15
N ILE A 91 -1.25 3.96 -0.27
CA ILE A 91 -1.59 4.86 -1.37
C ILE A 91 -0.56 4.66 -2.46
N GLU A 92 -1.02 4.36 -3.68
CA GLU A 92 -0.15 4.12 -4.83
C GLU A 92 -0.60 5.00 -6.00
N LEU A 93 0.33 5.73 -6.61
CA LEU A 93 0.04 6.47 -7.83
C LEU A 93 0.13 5.51 -9.02
N LYS A 94 -1.01 5.11 -9.57
CA LYS A 94 -1.07 4.15 -10.68
C LYS A 94 -0.73 4.75 -12.02
N LYS A 95 -1.22 5.95 -12.30
CA LYS A 95 -1.03 6.61 -13.59
C LYS A 95 -1.13 8.12 -13.40
N MET A 96 -0.24 8.88 -14.02
CA MET A 96 -0.33 10.32 -14.07
C MET A 96 -1.25 10.80 -15.20
N ALA A 97 -1.63 12.07 -15.14
CA ALA A 97 -2.37 12.75 -16.18
C ALA A 97 -1.67 12.61 -17.54
N GLU A 98 -2.47 12.45 -18.59
CA GLU A 98 -1.97 12.41 -19.96
C GLU A 98 -1.33 13.76 -20.33
N GLY A 99 -0.21 13.72 -21.05
CA GLY A 99 0.61 14.91 -21.33
C GLY A 99 1.61 15.28 -20.23
N THR A 100 1.66 14.55 -19.09
CA THR A 100 2.73 14.74 -18.11
C THR A 100 4.09 14.37 -18.70
N ALA A 101 5.10 15.23 -18.50
CA ALA A 101 6.47 15.01 -18.96
C ALA A 101 7.02 13.65 -18.49
N LEU A 102 7.77 12.97 -19.37
CA LEU A 102 8.27 11.62 -19.12
C LEU A 102 9.04 11.50 -17.80
N GLU A 103 9.90 12.48 -17.49
CA GLU A 103 10.67 12.56 -16.25
C GLU A 103 9.79 12.48 -14.99
N LYS A 104 8.68 13.24 -14.98
CA LYS A 104 7.73 13.21 -13.86
C LYS A 104 7.00 11.87 -13.79
N ARG A 105 6.63 11.29 -14.94
CA ARG A 105 5.99 9.98 -14.96
C ARG A 105 6.90 8.90 -14.38
N THR A 106 8.17 8.88 -14.78
CA THR A 106 9.17 7.94 -14.23
C THR A 106 9.45 8.20 -12.76
N LEU A 107 9.34 9.45 -12.30
CA LEU A 107 9.57 9.81 -10.92
C LEU A 107 8.43 9.37 -9.99
N PHE A 108 7.19 9.31 -10.46
CA PHE A 108 6.02 9.11 -9.60
C PHE A 108 5.17 7.87 -9.89
N GLU A 109 5.00 7.45 -11.16
CA GLU A 109 4.12 6.33 -11.50
C GLU A 109 4.62 5.00 -10.91
N GLY A 110 3.68 4.22 -10.38
CA GLY A 110 3.95 2.93 -9.72
C GLY A 110 4.53 3.06 -8.31
N LYS A 111 4.92 4.26 -7.86
CA LYS A 111 5.38 4.46 -6.48
C LYS A 111 4.19 4.47 -5.52
N GLY A 112 4.44 3.92 -4.33
CA GLY A 112 3.48 3.91 -3.23
C GLY A 112 4.06 4.46 -1.93
N MET A 113 3.18 4.69 -0.98
CA MET A 113 3.50 5.01 0.40
C MET A 113 2.54 4.29 1.34
N GLU A 114 3.04 3.94 2.51
CA GLU A 114 2.27 3.39 3.62
C GLU A 114 2.00 4.50 4.62
N CYS A 115 0.73 4.68 4.98
CA CYS A 115 0.27 5.67 5.94
C CYS A 115 -0.27 4.97 7.19
N LYS A 116 0.24 5.38 8.35
CA LYS A 116 -0.17 4.90 9.68
C LYS A 116 -0.91 6.03 10.39
N ILE A 117 -2.22 6.07 10.21
CA ILE A 117 -3.03 7.23 10.63
C ILE A 117 -3.75 6.88 11.93
N PRO A 118 -3.57 7.66 13.00
CA PRO A 118 -4.32 7.46 14.24
C PRO A 118 -5.82 7.52 14.01
N ASP A 119 -6.60 6.71 14.72
CA ASP A 119 -8.07 6.66 14.54
C ASP A 119 -8.72 8.05 14.71
N LYS A 120 -8.22 8.86 15.65
CA LYS A 120 -8.67 10.24 15.89
C LYS A 120 -8.44 11.21 14.72
N ASP A 121 -7.52 10.89 13.81
CA ASP A 121 -7.07 11.73 12.71
C ASP A 121 -7.60 11.22 11.35
N LEU A 122 -8.39 10.16 11.32
CA LEU A 122 -8.92 9.55 10.08
C LEU A 122 -9.79 10.50 9.27
N GLU A 123 -10.49 11.44 9.92
CA GLU A 123 -11.33 12.42 9.23
C GLU A 123 -10.52 13.33 8.29
N LYS A 124 -9.23 13.57 8.58
CA LYS A 124 -8.33 14.38 7.73
C LYS A 124 -8.10 13.78 6.35
N LEU A 125 -8.26 12.46 6.20
CA LEU A 125 -8.16 11.79 4.90
C LEU A 125 -9.38 12.05 4.01
N LYS A 126 -10.53 12.33 4.62
CA LYS A 126 -11.79 12.57 3.88
C LYS A 126 -11.84 13.97 3.28
N SER A 127 -11.19 14.95 3.90
CA SER A 127 -11.25 16.37 3.51
C SER A 127 -10.42 16.72 2.26
N GLU A 128 -10.04 15.73 1.45
CA GLU A 128 -9.26 15.85 0.20
C GLU A 128 -7.89 16.55 0.32
N ASN A 129 -7.50 16.97 1.52
CA ASN A 129 -6.24 17.62 1.79
C ASN A 129 -5.15 16.56 2.08
N LEU A 130 -4.49 16.12 1.01
CA LEU A 130 -3.43 15.12 1.10
C LEU A 130 -2.26 15.60 1.97
N GLU A 131 -2.01 16.91 2.07
CA GLU A 131 -0.85 17.47 2.78
C GLU A 131 -0.86 17.12 4.28
N GLY A 132 -2.01 17.20 4.92
CA GLY A 132 -2.17 16.83 6.33
C GLY A 132 -1.96 15.33 6.58
N VAL A 133 -2.17 14.51 5.56
CA VAL A 133 -2.03 13.05 5.62
C VAL A 133 -0.58 12.61 5.37
N LEU A 134 0.20 13.35 4.58
CA LEU A 134 1.60 13.01 4.26
C LEU A 134 2.48 12.85 5.50
N ASN A 135 2.16 13.55 6.59
CA ASN A 135 2.89 13.45 7.87
C ASN A 135 2.83 12.04 8.46
N TYR A 136 1.75 11.31 8.21
CA TYR A 136 1.55 9.93 8.68
C TYR A 136 2.06 8.88 7.68
N CYS A 137 2.52 9.32 6.50
CA CYS A 137 2.94 8.44 5.42
C CYS A 137 4.47 8.29 5.36
N SER A 138 4.92 7.17 4.80
CA SER A 138 6.32 6.87 4.52
C SER A 138 6.43 6.04 3.25
N GLY A 139 7.48 6.26 2.47
CA GLY A 139 7.79 5.47 1.28
C GLY A 139 8.11 6.30 0.04
N PRO A 140 8.44 5.63 -1.08
CA PRO A 140 9.00 6.25 -2.27
C PRO A 140 8.12 7.33 -2.91
N LEU A 141 6.79 7.22 -2.79
CA LEU A 141 5.88 8.24 -3.32
C LEU A 141 6.02 9.56 -2.54
N LYS A 142 6.15 9.51 -1.22
CA LYS A 142 6.35 10.70 -0.37
C LYS A 142 7.70 11.37 -0.65
N GLU A 143 8.75 10.56 -0.83
CA GLU A 143 10.09 11.05 -1.16
C GLU A 143 10.10 11.79 -2.51
N ALA A 144 9.49 11.18 -3.55
CA ALA A 144 9.33 11.83 -4.85
C ALA A 144 8.54 13.15 -4.76
N MET A 145 7.50 13.20 -3.91
CA MET A 145 6.75 14.43 -3.67
C MET A 145 7.63 15.52 -3.06
N TYR A 146 8.47 15.18 -2.08
CA TYR A 146 9.40 16.14 -1.50
C TYR A 146 10.48 16.58 -2.49
N GLU A 147 11.00 15.69 -3.31
CA GLU A 147 11.96 16.05 -4.36
C GLU A 147 11.38 17.11 -5.30
N LEU A 148 10.12 16.95 -5.73
CA LEU A 148 9.45 17.94 -6.58
C LEU A 148 9.16 19.26 -5.84
N ILE A 149 8.80 19.22 -4.55
CA ILE A 149 8.63 20.43 -3.74
C ILE A 149 9.96 21.19 -3.64
N ILE A 150 11.05 20.47 -3.38
CA ILE A 150 12.41 21.04 -3.29
C ILE A 150 12.81 21.67 -4.62
N GLN A 151 12.62 20.97 -5.75
CA GLN A 151 12.91 21.53 -7.08
C GLN A 151 12.14 22.83 -7.34
N LYS A 152 10.84 22.88 -7.00
CA LYS A 152 10.04 24.10 -7.14
C LYS A 152 10.52 25.23 -6.24
N LEU A 153 10.89 24.93 -5.00
CA LEU A 153 11.44 25.91 -4.06
C LEU A 153 12.72 26.53 -4.62
N TYR A 154 13.64 25.70 -5.14
CA TYR A 154 14.86 26.21 -5.78
C TYR A 154 14.55 27.11 -6.98
N THR A 155 13.64 26.72 -7.86
CA THR A 155 13.24 27.56 -9.01
C THR A 155 12.70 28.93 -8.57
N VAL A 156 11.85 28.96 -7.55
CA VAL A 156 11.25 30.21 -7.05
C VAL A 156 12.30 31.08 -6.37
N ILE A 157 13.19 30.50 -5.56
CA ILE A 157 14.25 31.25 -4.87
C ILE A 157 15.21 31.87 -5.90
N ILE A 158 15.63 31.11 -6.91
CA ILE A 158 16.54 31.59 -7.96
C ILE A 158 15.89 32.69 -8.80
N ALA A 159 14.62 32.54 -9.16
CA ALA A 159 13.89 33.56 -9.93
C ALA A 159 13.85 34.90 -9.18
N ASN A 160 13.48 34.89 -7.90
CA ASN A 160 13.43 36.11 -7.09
C ASN A 160 14.81 36.72 -6.80
N LEU A 161 15.87 35.90 -6.65
CA LEU A 161 17.24 36.40 -6.47
C LEU A 161 17.80 37.04 -7.74
N GLY A 162 17.45 36.51 -8.92
CA GLY A 162 17.84 37.08 -10.21
C GLY A 162 17.32 38.50 -10.40
N ASP A 163 16.07 38.75 -10.01
CA ASP A 163 15.44 40.07 -10.11
C ASP A 163 16.12 41.09 -9.17
N ILE A 164 16.44 40.69 -7.93
CA ILE A 164 17.12 41.54 -6.95
C ILE A 164 18.54 41.91 -7.42
N ILE A 165 19.30 40.97 -7.99
CA ILE A 165 20.67 41.23 -8.47
C ILE A 165 20.65 42.16 -9.69
N GLY A 166 19.62 42.06 -10.54
CA GLY A 166 19.43 42.97 -11.68
C GLY A 166 19.24 44.42 -11.25
N GLU A 167 18.44 44.66 -10.21
CA GLU A 167 18.10 45.99 -9.70
C GLU A 167 19.24 46.63 -8.89
N VAL A 168 20.02 45.82 -8.17
CA VAL A 168 21.24 46.29 -7.50
C VAL A 168 22.31 46.68 -8.52
N LYS A 169 22.44 45.96 -9.64
CA LYS A 169 23.41 46.28 -10.69
C LYS A 169 23.09 47.58 -11.43
N SER A 170 21.82 47.89 -11.70
CA SER A 170 21.44 49.17 -12.32
C SER A 170 21.66 50.36 -11.40
N THR A 171 21.52 50.17 -10.08
CA THR A 171 21.77 51.21 -9.07
C THR A 171 23.27 51.50 -8.91
N ILE A 172 24.11 50.46 -8.85
CA ILE A 172 25.57 50.61 -8.70
C ILE A 172 26.24 51.07 -10.02
N SER A 173 25.65 50.77 -11.17
CA SER A 173 26.17 51.22 -12.48
C SER A 173 25.65 52.59 -12.92
N GLY A 174 24.80 53.23 -12.10
CA GLY A 174 24.12 54.49 -12.38
C GLY A 174 24.56 55.69 -11.53
N GLU A 175 25.55 55.53 -10.65
CA GLU A 175 26.20 56.66 -9.98
C GLU A 175 27.40 57.15 -10.80
N THR A 176 27.17 58.23 -11.53
CA THR A 176 28.16 59.27 -11.82
C THR A 176 28.73 59.89 -10.56
#